data_AF-A0A2A2DF63-F1
#
_entry.id   AF-A0A2A2DF63-F1
#
_cell.length_a   1.000
_cell.length_b   1.000
_cell.length_c   1.000
_cell.angle_alpha   90.00
_cell.angle_beta   90.00
_cell.angle_gamma   90.00
#
_symmetry.space_group_name_H-M   'P 1'
#
loop_
_entity.id
_entity.type
_entity.pdbx_description
1 polymer ?
#
loop_
_entity_poly.entity_id
_entity_poly.type
_entity_poly.pdbx_seq_one_letter_code
_entity_poly.pdbx_strand_id
1 'polypeptide(L)'
;MSNYLNLAIRQASKSQCRFKVGAVLTKGGRIMGHACNHRRNLPSTDFRHATFHAEEVLIRRIRMSRGSVIHVARVNRAGSPLLARPCLRCQQTLAASGVVRAYYTTGSGSGLLRFGRDAASAGIASHSVLFDEC
;
A
#
# COMPACT_ATOMS: atom_id res chain seq x y z
N MET A 1 4.91 9.71 -15.64
CA MET A 1 4.92 8.95 -14.37
C MET A 1 5.82 9.63 -13.35
N SER A 2 5.42 9.68 -12.08
CA SER A 2 6.27 10.15 -10.97
C SER A 2 7.48 9.22 -10.75
N ASN A 3 8.66 9.76 -10.42
CA ASN A 3 9.89 8.97 -10.21
C ASN A 3 9.71 7.84 -9.17
N TYR A 4 8.89 8.05 -8.14
CA TYR A 4 8.59 7.04 -7.12
C TYR A 4 7.72 5.87 -7.62
N LEU A 5 6.84 6.10 -8.60
CA LEU A 5 6.07 5.00 -9.23
C LEU A 5 6.98 4.12 -10.08
N ASN A 6 7.94 4.71 -10.80
CA ASN A 6 8.96 3.94 -11.53
C ASN A 6 9.83 3.12 -10.57
N LEU A 7 10.16 3.65 -9.39
CA LEU A 7 10.79 2.88 -8.32
C LEU A 7 9.91 1.73 -7.84
N ALA A 8 8.61 1.96 -7.62
CA ALA A 8 7.67 0.90 -7.24
C ALA A 8 7.59 -0.20 -8.32
N ILE A 9 7.58 0.16 -9.61
CA ILE A 9 7.64 -0.79 -10.73
C ILE A 9 8.92 -1.63 -10.67
N ARG A 10 10.08 -1.00 -10.47
CA ARG A 10 11.36 -1.71 -10.32
C ARG A 10 11.34 -2.68 -9.14
N GLN A 11 10.72 -2.31 -8.03
CA GLN A 11 10.58 -3.19 -6.87
C GLN A 11 9.58 -4.33 -7.12
N ALA A 12 8.50 -4.07 -7.87
CA ALA A 12 7.57 -5.09 -8.30
C ALA A 12 8.27 -6.18 -9.13
N SER A 13 9.17 -5.79 -10.04
CA SER A 13 9.93 -6.71 -10.90
C SER A 13 10.75 -7.74 -10.13
N LYS A 14 11.21 -7.40 -8.91
CA LYS A 14 11.98 -8.27 -8.01
C LYS A 14 11.13 -9.35 -7.34
N SER A 15 9.79 -9.20 -7.32
CA SER A 15 8.92 -10.22 -6.76
C SER A 15 8.93 -11.49 -7.61
N GLN A 16 9.05 -12.64 -6.94
CA GLN A 16 8.91 -13.98 -7.55
C GLN A 16 7.44 -14.43 -7.66
N CYS A 17 6.49 -13.59 -7.27
CA CYS A 17 5.07 -13.92 -7.34
C CYS A 17 4.51 -13.82 -8.77
N ARG A 18 3.47 -14.61 -9.07
CA ARG A 18 2.70 -14.53 -10.34
C ARG A 18 2.20 -13.11 -10.63
N PHE A 19 1.73 -12.43 -9.58
CA PHE A 19 1.40 -11.02 -9.63
C PHE A 19 2.55 -10.25 -9.02
N LYS A 20 3.18 -9.37 -9.78
CA LYS A 20 4.32 -8.59 -9.33
C LYS A 20 3.82 -7.26 -8.80
N VAL A 21 3.90 -7.04 -7.49
CA VAL A 21 3.44 -5.82 -6.81
C VAL A 21 4.59 -5.25 -5.98
N GLY A 22 4.84 -3.95 -6.14
CA GLY A 22 5.84 -3.20 -5.40
C GLY A 22 5.22 -1.99 -4.71
N ALA A 23 5.70 -1.68 -3.51
CA ALA A 23 5.29 -0.53 -2.73
C ALA A 23 6.51 0.29 -2.30
N VAL A 24 6.41 1.61 -2.35
CA VAL A 24 7.45 2.56 -1.93
C VAL A 24 6.82 3.62 -1.05
N LEU A 25 7.35 3.77 0.17
CA LEU A 25 6.95 4.82 1.10
C LEU A 25 7.89 6.02 0.96
N THR A 26 7.31 7.22 0.90
CA THR A 26 8.04 8.47 0.89
C THR A 26 7.49 9.46 1.90
N LYS A 27 8.33 10.37 2.38
CA LYS A 27 7.96 11.48 3.26
C LYS A 27 8.82 12.69 2.93
N GLY A 28 8.20 13.84 2.70
CA GLY A 28 8.92 15.09 2.42
C GLY A 28 9.92 14.97 1.26
N GLY A 29 9.59 14.19 0.22
CA GLY A 29 10.49 13.93 -0.92
C GLY A 29 11.57 12.86 -0.69
N ARG A 30 11.74 12.34 0.53
CA ARG A 30 12.70 11.27 0.85
C ARG A 30 12.03 9.90 0.83
N ILE A 31 12.73 8.88 0.35
CA ILE A 31 12.28 7.49 0.37
C ILE A 31 12.52 6.93 1.77
N MET A 32 11.45 6.50 2.45
CA MET A 32 11.51 5.88 3.77
C MET A 32 11.78 4.39 3.67
N GLY A 33 11.28 3.75 2.61
CA GLY A 33 11.65 2.39 2.24
C GLY A 33 10.70 1.79 1.23
N HIS A 34 10.89 0.51 0.93
CA HIS A 34 10.21 -0.19 -0.14
C HIS A 34 10.00 -1.67 0.19
N ALA A 35 8.99 -2.27 -0.43
CA ALA A 35 8.65 -3.68 -0.27
C ALA A 35 8.08 -4.23 -1.57
N CYS A 36 8.16 -5.55 -1.74
CA CYS A 36 7.46 -6.26 -2.79
C CYS A 36 6.64 -7.40 -2.17
N ASN A 37 5.64 -7.88 -2.89
CA ASN A 37 4.83 -8.99 -2.40
C ASN A 37 5.64 -10.29 -2.42
N HIS A 38 5.48 -11.11 -1.38
CA HIS A 38 6.16 -12.39 -1.23
C HIS A 38 5.13 -13.51 -1.09
N ARG A 39 5.40 -14.65 -1.75
CA ARG A 39 4.68 -15.90 -1.51
C ARG A 39 5.17 -16.49 -0.19
N ARG A 40 4.23 -16.90 0.66
CA ARG A 40 4.52 -17.74 1.81
C ARG A 40 4.72 -19.16 1.27
N ASN A 41 5.96 -19.60 1.10
CA ASN A 41 6.26 -21.02 0.85
C ASN A 41 6.12 -21.78 2.17
N LEU A 42 4.89 -22.10 2.59
CA LEU A 42 4.65 -23.20 3.52
C LEU A 42 3.96 -24.33 2.74
N PRO A 43 4.41 -25.58 2.87
CA PRO A 43 3.83 -26.74 2.16
C PRO A 43 2.41 -27.12 2.64
N SER A 44 1.83 -26.42 3.62
CA SER A 44 0.63 -26.82 4.37
C SER A 44 -0.54 -25.81 4.32
N THR A 45 -0.47 -24.71 3.57
CA THR A 45 -1.49 -23.65 3.67
C THR A 45 -2.33 -23.47 2.42
N ASP A 46 -3.64 -23.55 2.61
CA ASP A 46 -4.69 -23.37 1.61
C ASP A 46 -4.52 -22.12 0.73
N PHE A 47 -4.81 -22.31 -0.55
CA PHE A 47 -4.57 -21.39 -1.67
C PHE A 47 -5.21 -19.98 -1.57
N ARG A 48 -5.98 -19.69 -0.52
CA ARG A 48 -6.72 -18.42 -0.38
C ARG A 48 -5.93 -17.32 0.35
N HIS A 49 -4.91 -17.62 1.16
CA HIS A 49 -4.17 -16.63 1.97
C HIS A 49 -2.63 -16.64 1.77
N ALA A 50 -2.12 -17.19 0.67
CA ALA A 50 -0.70 -17.51 0.49
C ALA A 50 0.23 -16.33 0.08
N THR A 51 -0.26 -15.10 -0.05
CA THR A 51 0.54 -13.95 -0.48
C THR A 51 0.48 -12.79 0.50
N PHE A 52 1.63 -12.39 1.04
CA PHE A 52 1.73 -11.13 1.77
C PHE A 52 1.65 -9.97 0.79
N HIS A 53 0.71 -9.06 1.01
CA HIS A 53 0.60 -7.83 0.24
C HIS A 53 1.85 -6.96 0.46
N ALA A 54 2.33 -6.29 -0.59
CA ALA A 54 3.52 -5.43 -0.49
C ALA A 54 3.34 -4.33 0.58
N GLU A 55 2.12 -3.84 0.74
CA GLU A 55 1.73 -2.85 1.76
C GLU A 55 1.88 -3.38 3.18
N GLU A 56 1.46 -4.62 3.43
CA GLU A 56 1.54 -5.24 4.74
C GLU A 56 3.00 -5.50 5.15
N VAL A 57 3.84 -5.94 4.21
CA VAL A 57 5.28 -6.07 4.43
C VAL A 57 5.92 -4.73 4.77
N LEU A 58 5.50 -3.66 4.09
CA LEU A 58 6.01 -2.32 4.31
C LEU A 58 5.66 -1.79 5.70
N ILE A 59 4.41 -1.95 6.12
CA ILE A 59 3.91 -1.52 7.44
C ILE A 59 4.61 -2.27 8.58
N ARG A 60 4.88 -3.57 8.39
CA ARG A 60 5.61 -4.38 9.39
C ARG A 60 7.10 -4.03 9.48
N ARG A 61 7.73 -3.67 8.37
CA ARG A 61 9.18 -3.37 8.32
C ARG A 61 9.52 -1.94 8.70
N ILE A 62 8.63 -1.00 8.41
CA ILE A 62 8.92 0.44 8.52
C ILE A 62 7.90 1.05 9.46
N ARG A 63 8.40 1.77 10.47
CA ARG A 63 7.55 2.61 11.30
C ARG A 63 7.01 3.76 10.44
N MET A 64 5.76 3.62 10.03
CA MET A 64 5.07 4.63 9.24
C MET A 64 4.99 5.92 10.04
N SER A 65 5.28 7.04 9.39
CA SER A 65 5.23 8.35 10.04
C SER A 65 4.07 9.17 9.49
N ARG A 66 3.45 9.99 10.34
CA ARG A 66 2.35 10.87 9.92
C ARG A 66 2.76 11.75 8.74
N GLY A 67 1.86 11.88 7.77
CA GLY A 67 2.10 12.64 6.55
C GLY A 67 2.88 11.88 5.46
N SER A 68 3.13 10.58 5.63
CA SER A 68 3.79 9.77 4.61
C SER A 68 2.87 9.53 3.40
N VAL A 69 3.49 9.23 2.26
CA VAL A 69 2.84 8.95 0.99
C VAL A 69 3.34 7.60 0.49
N ILE A 70 2.43 6.72 0.11
CA ILE A 70 2.77 5.41 -0.45
C ILE A 70 2.57 5.40 -1.97
N HIS A 71 3.44 4.71 -2.69
CA HIS A 71 3.36 4.51 -4.14
C HIS A 71 3.33 3.01 -4.41
N VAL A 72 2.27 2.52 -5.04
CA VAL A 72 2.03 1.10 -5.27
C VAL A 72 1.95 0.84 -6.77
N ALA A 73 2.71 -0.13 -7.26
CA ALA A 73 2.70 -0.49 -8.66
C ALA A 73 2.56 -1.99 -8.81
N ARG A 74 1.74 -2.40 -9.79
CA ARG A 74 1.60 -3.78 -10.21
C ARG A 74 2.03 -3.87 -11.66
N VAL A 75 2.79 -4.89 -12.01
CA VAL A 75 3.20 -5.13 -13.39
C VAL A 75 2.86 -6.56 -13.82
N ASN A 76 2.61 -6.72 -15.12
CA ASN A 76 2.51 -8.03 -15.75
C ASN A 76 3.92 -8.59 -16.08
N ARG A 77 3.97 -9.78 -16.69
CA ARG A 77 5.25 -10.38 -17.14
C ARG A 77 5.95 -9.57 -18.24
N ALA A 78 5.19 -8.83 -19.05
CA ALA A 78 5.69 -7.93 -20.08
C ALA A 78 6.16 -6.56 -19.54
N GLY A 79 6.07 -6.33 -18.22
CA GLY A 79 6.44 -5.07 -17.58
C GLY A 79 5.40 -3.96 -17.70
N SER A 80 4.23 -4.21 -18.31
CA SER A 80 3.15 -3.23 -18.41
C SER A 80 2.48 -3.01 -17.06
N PRO A 81 2.20 -1.75 -16.67
CA PRO A 81 1.51 -1.43 -15.43
C PRO A 81 0.07 -1.96 -15.47
N LEU A 82 -0.37 -2.50 -14.34
CA LEU A 82 -1.73 -2.97 -14.10
C LEU A 82 -2.32 -2.26 -12.89
N LEU A 83 -3.63 -2.44 -12.68
CA LEU A 83 -4.32 -1.92 -11.51
C LEU A 83 -3.68 -2.45 -10.22
N ALA A 84 -3.16 -1.51 -9.44
CA ALA A 84 -2.44 -1.76 -8.19
C ALA A 84 -3.09 -1.06 -7.00
N ARG A 85 -4.41 -0.88 -7.07
CA ARG A 85 -5.15 -0.21 -6.00
C ARG A 85 -5.02 -1.04 -4.70
N PRO A 86 -4.62 -0.42 -3.56
CA PRO A 86 -4.54 -1.10 -2.27
C PRO A 86 -5.89 -1.73 -1.91
N CYS A 87 -5.91 -2.90 -1.27
CA CYS A 87 -7.17 -3.49 -0.80
C CYS A 87 -7.75 -2.70 0.39
N LEU A 88 -9.03 -2.89 0.70
CA LEU A 88 -9.72 -2.13 1.76
C LEU A 88 -9.00 -2.24 3.11
N ARG A 89 -8.55 -3.44 3.48
CA ARG A 89 -7.79 -3.69 4.71
C ARG A 89 -6.49 -2.89 4.74
N CYS A 90 -5.70 -2.95 3.67
CA CYS A 90 -4.45 -2.20 3.58
C CYS A 90 -4.71 -0.68 3.57
N GLN A 91 -5.79 -0.21 2.93
CA GLN A 91 -6.20 1.19 2.99
C GLN A 91 -6.47 1.65 4.43
N GLN A 92 -7.23 0.88 5.21
CA GLN A 92 -7.51 1.17 6.61
C GLN A 92 -6.22 1.20 7.45
N THR A 93 -5.34 0.21 7.30
CA THR A 93 -4.07 0.18 8.05
C THR A 93 -3.15 1.34 7.65
N LEU A 94 -3.08 1.69 6.37
CA LEU A 94 -2.30 2.83 5.88
C LEU A 94 -2.82 4.15 6.47
N ALA A 95 -4.14 4.36 6.46
CA ALA A 95 -4.78 5.52 7.06
C ALA A 95 -4.47 5.61 8.56
N ALA A 96 -4.67 4.52 9.31
CA ALA A 96 -4.38 4.44 10.74
C ALA A 96 -2.89 4.71 11.05
N SER A 97 -1.99 4.27 10.16
CA SER A 97 -0.54 4.49 10.27
C SER A 97 -0.08 5.92 9.94
N GLY A 98 -1.02 6.79 9.54
CA GLY A 98 -0.76 8.21 9.25
C GLY A 98 -0.34 8.50 7.80
N VAL A 99 -0.57 7.58 6.88
CA VAL A 99 -0.41 7.84 5.43
C VAL A 99 -1.54 8.74 4.98
N VAL A 100 -1.21 9.82 4.27
CA VAL A 100 -2.20 10.80 3.80
C VAL A 100 -2.63 10.54 2.36
N ARG A 101 -1.78 9.88 1.56
CA ARG A 101 -1.99 9.65 0.14
C ARG A 101 -1.38 8.32 -0.32
N ALA A 102 -2.07 7.63 -1.20
CA ALA A 102 -1.57 6.48 -1.95
C ALA A 102 -1.66 6.73 -3.45
N TYR A 103 -0.53 6.75 -4.14
CA TYR A 103 -0.46 6.73 -5.59
C TYR A 103 -0.40 5.29 -6.07
N TYR A 104 -1.19 4.93 -7.07
CA TYR A 104 -1.18 3.57 -7.60
C TYR A 104 -1.21 3.54 -9.13
N THR A 105 -0.69 2.48 -9.73
CA THR A 105 -0.80 2.29 -11.18
C THR A 105 -2.19 1.80 -11.58
N THR A 106 -2.66 2.25 -12.74
CA THR A 106 -3.84 1.72 -13.44
C THR A 106 -3.41 1.19 -14.81
N GLY A 107 -4.28 0.45 -15.50
CA GLY A 107 -3.94 -0.07 -16.83
C GLY A 107 -3.66 1.03 -17.87
N SER A 108 -4.17 2.24 -17.67
CA SER A 108 -4.04 3.39 -18.57
C SER A 108 -3.14 4.52 -18.03
N GLY A 109 -2.61 4.40 -16.80
CA GLY A 109 -1.84 5.47 -16.18
C GLY A 109 -1.65 5.29 -14.67
N SER A 110 -2.06 6.29 -13.90
CA SER A 110 -1.94 6.29 -12.44
C SER A 110 -3.17 6.88 -11.77
N GLY A 111 -3.59 6.29 -10.66
CA GLY A 111 -4.62 6.81 -9.77
C GLY A 111 -4.04 7.37 -8.47
N LEU A 112 -4.85 8.18 -7.79
CA LEU A 112 -4.56 8.71 -6.45
C LEU A 112 -5.72 8.34 -5.53
N LEU A 113 -5.37 7.81 -4.35
CA LEU A 113 -6.28 7.60 -3.25
C LEU A 113 -5.85 8.52 -2.11
N ARG A 114 -6.77 9.36 -1.63
CA ARG A 114 -6.55 10.25 -0.50
C ARG A 114 -7.15 9.59 0.73
N PHE A 115 -6.35 9.46 1.77
CA PHE A 115 -6.86 9.09 3.08
C PHE A 115 -7.26 10.41 3.73
N GLY A 116 -8.55 10.56 4.04
CA GLY A 116 -9.12 11.80 4.54
C GLY A 116 -8.31 12.34 5.71
N ARG A 117 -7.87 13.59 5.59
CA ARG A 117 -7.61 14.43 6.76
C ARG A 117 -8.93 15.11 7.08
N ASP A 118 -9.87 14.39 7.68
CA ASP A 118 -11.07 15.00 8.26
C ASP A 118 -11.46 14.26 9.54
N ALA A 119 -10.88 14.75 10.63
CA ALA A 119 -11.56 14.88 11.92
C ALA A 119 -11.01 16.11 12.68
N ALA A 120 -10.65 17.18 11.97
CA ALA A 120 -10.18 18.43 12.60
C ALA A 120 -10.66 19.72 11.89
N SER A 121 -11.55 19.60 10.90
CA SER A 121 -12.19 20.76 10.26
C SER A 121 -13.65 20.52 9.85
N ALA A 122 -14.31 19.57 10.51
CA ALA A 122 -15.77 19.51 10.59
C ALA A 122 -16.13 19.72 12.07
N GLY A 123 -16.75 20.85 12.37
CA GLY A 123 -17.22 21.14 13.73
C GLY A 123 -18.21 20.06 14.19
N ILE A 124 -18.06 19.70 15.47
CA ILE A 124 -19.10 19.19 16.37
C ILE A 124 -19.80 17.90 15.93
N ALA A 125 -19.37 16.77 16.52
CA ALA A 125 -20.29 15.84 17.19
C ALA A 125 -19.46 14.81 17.97
N SER A 126 -19.26 15.12 19.25
CA SER A 126 -18.98 14.13 20.28
C SER A 126 -20.11 13.09 20.26
N HIS A 127 -19.81 11.80 20.13
CA HIS A 127 -20.46 10.79 20.97
C HIS A 127 -19.79 9.41 20.86
N SER A 128 -19.27 8.99 22.01
CA SER A 128 -19.19 7.62 22.56
C SER A 128 -18.66 6.48 21.67
N VAL A 129 -17.40 6.15 21.96
CA VAL A 129 -16.90 4.79 22.25
C VAL A 129 -17.97 3.78 22.67
N LEU A 130 -18.02 2.64 21.97
CA LEU A 130 -18.29 1.28 22.45
C LEU A 130 -17.46 0.37 21.52
N PHE A 131 -16.24 -0.04 21.91
CA PHE A 131 -15.98 -1.36 22.48
C PHE A 131 -17.13 -2.36 22.25
N ASP A 132 -16.93 -3.29 21.31
CA ASP A 132 -17.30 -4.67 21.56
C ASP A 132 -16.38 -5.59 20.76
N GLU A 133 -15.62 -6.38 21.52
CA GLU A 133 -14.93 -7.57 21.05
C GLU A 133 -15.97 -8.65 20.75
N CYS A 134 -15.89 -9.26 19.57
CA CYS A 134 -16.25 -10.65 19.31
C CYS A 134 -15.52 -11.13 18.05
#